data_AF-A0A3N5WLM5-F1
#
_entry.id   AF-A0A3N5WLM5-F1
#
_cell.length_a   1.000
_cell.length_b   1.000
_cell.length_c   1.000
_cell.angle_alpha   90.00
_cell.angle_beta   90.00
_cell.angle_gamma   90.00
#
_symmetry.space_group_name_H-M   'P 1'
#
loop_
_entity.id
_entity.type
_entity.pdbx_description
1 polymer ?
#
loop_
_entity_poly.entity_id
_entity_poly.type
_entity_poly.pdbx_seq_one_letter_code
_entity_poly.pdbx_strand_id
1 'polypeptide(L)'
;MKYRSIYEINHLSPEERTRIFRTLVPSEIFSLFEIDRTTFLNRHGEKVVQFHTPETHGFASVDIKMRPEDIDSIFFLQISDTPFMDNMELSFVVINDPRKERYQIDRDPEGKDTLFGTALRNIPEEERA
;
A
#
# COMPACT_ATOMS: atom_id res chain seq x y z
N MET A 1 12.29 2.30 21.66
CA MET A 1 12.31 1.62 20.34
C MET A 1 13.77 1.40 19.97
N LYS A 2 14.18 0.20 19.52
CA LYS A 2 15.61 -0.14 19.29
C LYS A 2 16.20 0.51 18.02
N TYR A 3 15.36 0.94 17.10
CA TYR A 3 15.72 1.54 15.81
C TYR A 3 15.22 2.97 15.72
N ARG A 4 15.97 3.84 15.04
CA ARG A 4 15.72 5.29 14.98
C ARG A 4 15.24 5.78 13.62
N SER A 5 15.33 4.95 12.57
CA SER A 5 14.91 5.31 11.21
C SER A 5 14.37 4.11 10.42
N ILE A 6 13.63 4.38 9.35
CA ILE A 6 13.20 3.36 8.37
C ILE A 6 14.42 2.75 7.69
N TYR A 7 15.43 3.57 7.38
CA TYR A 7 16.69 3.10 6.79
C TYR A 7 17.33 1.97 7.62
N GLU A 8 17.42 2.14 8.94
CA GLU A 8 17.94 1.10 9.84
C GLU A 8 17.08 -0.17 9.83
N ILE A 9 15.75 -0.01 9.79
CA ILE A 9 14.82 -1.14 9.77
C ILE A 9 14.94 -1.94 8.45
N ASN A 10 15.16 -1.27 7.32
CA ASN A 10 15.30 -1.93 6.01
C ASN A 10 16.50 -2.89 5.94
N HIS A 11 17.55 -2.63 6.73
CA HIS A 11 18.76 -3.45 6.84
C HIS A 11 18.63 -4.67 7.77
N LEU A 12 17.50 -4.82 8.45
CA LEU A 12 17.25 -6.01 9.25
C LEU A 12 17.00 -7.23 8.37
N SER A 13 17.02 -8.42 8.98
CA SER A 13 16.65 -9.63 8.24
C SER A 13 15.23 -9.49 7.66
N PRO A 14 14.93 -10.14 6.53
CA PRO A 14 13.60 -10.10 5.93
C PRO A 14 12.47 -10.40 6.92
N GLU A 15 12.67 -11.35 7.83
CA GLU A 15 11.70 -11.75 8.85
C GLU A 15 11.49 -10.65 9.91
N GLU A 16 12.57 -10.02 10.35
CA GLU A 16 12.52 -8.95 11.34
C GLU A 16 11.86 -7.70 10.79
N ARG A 17 12.27 -7.23 9.61
CA ARG A 17 11.68 -6.06 8.98
C ARG A 17 10.21 -6.28 8.63
N THR A 18 9.86 -7.45 8.10
CA THR A 18 8.46 -7.80 7.79
C THR A 18 7.60 -7.78 9.04
N ARG A 19 8.09 -8.32 10.15
CA ARG A 19 7.38 -8.31 11.43
C ARG A 19 7.12 -6.88 11.92
N ILE A 20 8.07 -5.96 11.72
CA ILE A 20 7.92 -4.54 12.08
C ILE A 20 6.92 -3.86 11.15
N PHE A 21 7.14 -3.87 9.83
CA PHE A 21 6.26 -3.16 8.90
C PHE A 21 4.83 -3.70 8.89
N ARG A 22 4.64 -5.00 9.19
CA ARG A 22 3.29 -5.57 9.38
C ARG A 22 2.51 -4.91 10.52
N THR A 23 3.16 -4.34 11.54
CA THR A 23 2.41 -3.65 12.61
C THR A 23 1.78 -2.34 12.16
N LEU A 24 2.17 -1.82 11.00
CA LEU A 24 1.58 -0.63 10.39
C LEU A 24 0.26 -0.94 9.66
N VAL A 25 -0.02 -2.21 9.42
CA VAL A 25 -1.25 -2.66 8.76
C VAL A 25 -2.35 -2.81 9.82
N PRO A 26 -3.52 -2.15 9.64
CA PRO A 26 -4.69 -2.36 10.51
C PRO A 26 -5.07 -3.85 10.58
N SER A 27 -5.29 -4.35 11.79
CA SER A 27 -5.49 -5.79 12.02
C SER A 27 -6.77 -6.33 11.36
N GLU A 28 -7.76 -5.45 11.21
CA GLU A 28 -9.07 -5.67 10.63
C GLU A 28 -8.98 -6.04 9.14
N ILE A 29 -7.94 -5.61 8.44
CA ILE A 29 -7.76 -5.92 7.00
C ILE A 29 -7.54 -7.42 6.82
N PHE A 30 -6.75 -8.04 7.69
CA PHE A 30 -6.49 -9.48 7.63
C PHE A 30 -7.77 -10.30 7.85
N SER A 31 -8.62 -9.90 8.79
CA SER A 31 -9.87 -10.60 9.07
C SER A 31 -10.94 -10.33 8.00
N LEU A 32 -11.11 -9.08 7.55
CA LEU A 32 -12.14 -8.69 6.58
C LEU A 32 -11.94 -9.29 5.17
N PHE A 33 -10.69 -9.58 4.81
CA PHE A 33 -10.32 -10.11 3.49
C PHE A 33 -9.76 -11.54 3.54
N GLU A 34 -9.87 -12.22 4.69
CA GLU A 34 -9.43 -13.61 4.87
C GLU A 34 -7.95 -13.82 4.46
N ILE A 35 -7.08 -12.90 4.89
CA ILE A 35 -5.63 -12.94 4.62
C ILE A 35 -4.91 -13.45 5.87
N ASP A 36 -4.10 -14.49 5.72
CA ASP A 36 -3.28 -14.98 6.82
C ASP A 36 -2.17 -13.97 7.15
N ARG A 37 -2.14 -13.52 8.41
CA ARG A 37 -1.25 -12.45 8.88
C ARG A 37 0.23 -12.86 9.00
N THR A 38 0.55 -14.13 8.80
CA THR A 38 1.92 -14.68 8.92
C THR A 38 2.48 -15.07 7.57
N THR A 39 1.69 -15.74 6.74
CA THR A 39 2.07 -16.23 5.42
C THR A 39 1.75 -15.22 4.32
N PHE A 40 0.85 -14.26 4.60
CA PHE A 40 0.36 -13.25 3.65
C PHE A 40 -0.40 -13.82 2.46
N LEU A 41 -0.92 -15.04 2.61
CA LEU A 41 -1.73 -15.71 1.62
C LEU A 41 -3.20 -15.36 1.83
N ASN A 42 -3.92 -15.14 0.73
CA ASN A 42 -5.39 -15.10 0.76
C ASN A 42 -5.96 -16.54 0.80
N ARG A 43 -7.29 -16.66 0.88
CA ARG A 43 -8.01 -17.94 0.83
C ARG A 43 -7.77 -18.80 -0.43
N HIS A 44 -7.19 -18.22 -1.48
CA HIS A 44 -6.84 -18.90 -2.73
C HIS A 44 -5.39 -19.38 -2.76
N GLY A 45 -4.62 -19.14 -1.69
CA GLY A 45 -3.20 -19.48 -1.62
C GLY A 45 -2.28 -18.51 -2.35
N GLU A 46 -2.77 -17.31 -2.70
CA GLU A 46 -1.99 -16.29 -3.41
C GLU A 46 -1.37 -15.30 -2.43
N LYS A 47 -0.12 -14.92 -2.68
CA LYS A 47 0.58 -13.94 -1.85
C LYS A 47 0.13 -12.52 -2.22
N VAL A 48 -0.63 -11.91 -1.33
CA VAL A 48 -1.33 -10.64 -1.60
C VAL A 48 -0.86 -9.46 -0.77
N VAL A 49 0.04 -9.68 0.18
CA VAL A 49 0.76 -8.60 0.89
C VAL A 49 2.19 -8.54 0.38
N GLN A 50 2.58 -7.35 -0.08
CA GLN A 50 3.93 -7.05 -0.54
C GLN A 50 4.52 -5.95 0.32
N PHE A 51 5.78 -6.15 0.70
CA PHE A 51 6.58 -5.15 1.41
C PHE A 51 7.69 -4.70 0.46
N HIS A 52 7.77 -3.41 0.20
CA HIS A 52 8.90 -2.83 -0.52
C HIS A 52 9.77 -2.07 0.47
N THR A 53 10.95 -2.61 0.75
CA THR A 53 11.86 -2.14 1.81
C THR A 53 13.29 -2.05 1.27
N PRO A 54 13.58 -1.10 0.37
CA PRO A 54 14.90 -1.00 -0.23
C PRO A 54 15.95 -0.60 0.81
N GLU A 55 17.08 -1.29 0.82
CA GLU A 55 18.21 -0.99 1.71
C GLU A 55 18.95 0.30 1.31
N THR A 56 18.71 0.81 0.11
CA THR A 56 19.38 2.01 -0.41
C THR A 56 18.77 3.33 0.07
N HIS A 57 17.56 3.31 0.64
CA HIS A 57 16.81 4.52 0.98
C HIS A 57 16.02 4.35 2.29
N GLY A 58 15.78 5.47 2.97
CA GLY A 58 14.93 5.53 4.18
C GLY A 58 13.44 5.57 3.85
N PHE A 59 12.93 4.67 3.02
CA PHE A 59 11.50 4.56 2.78
C PHE A 59 11.05 3.10 2.75
N ALA A 60 9.78 2.87 3.04
CA ALA A 60 9.16 1.57 2.92
C ALA A 60 7.71 1.72 2.46
N SER A 61 7.19 0.71 1.78
CA SER A 61 5.76 0.60 1.52
C SER A 61 5.20 -0.79 1.78
N VAL A 62 3.91 -0.82 2.08
CA VAL A 62 3.10 -2.03 2.18
C VAL A 62 1.97 -1.92 1.19
N ASP A 63 1.82 -2.92 0.32
CA ASP A 63 0.73 -3.04 -0.63
C ASP A 63 -0.06 -4.32 -0.34
N ILE A 64 -1.37 -4.20 -0.20
CA ILE A 64 -2.30 -5.30 0.04
C ILE A 64 -3.38 -5.25 -1.02
N LYS A 65 -3.52 -6.33 -1.77
CA LYS A 65 -4.53 -6.49 -2.82
C LYS A 65 -5.47 -7.65 -2.54
N MET A 66 -6.59 -7.75 -3.25
CA MET A 66 -7.48 -8.93 -3.13
C MET A 66 -6.90 -10.12 -3.92
N ARG A 67 -6.39 -9.84 -5.12
CA ARG A 67 -5.56 -10.69 -5.96
C ARG A 67 -4.27 -9.96 -6.33
N PRO A 68 -3.16 -10.67 -6.59
CA PRO A 68 -1.91 -10.02 -6.98
C PRO A 68 -2.04 -9.08 -8.18
N GLU A 69 -2.91 -9.45 -9.14
CA GLU A 69 -3.02 -8.77 -10.43
C GLU A 69 -4.09 -7.67 -10.46
N ASP A 70 -4.77 -7.46 -9.34
CA ASP A 70 -5.74 -6.37 -9.23
C ASP A 70 -5.03 -5.02 -9.38
N ILE A 71 -5.73 -4.07 -9.99
CA ILE A 71 -5.21 -2.71 -10.19
C ILE A 71 -5.17 -1.97 -8.84
N ASP A 72 -6.27 -2.02 -8.09
CA ASP A 72 -6.42 -1.25 -6.86
C ASP A 72 -6.03 -2.05 -5.63
N SER A 73 -5.29 -1.40 -4.74
CA SER A 73 -4.99 -1.92 -3.41
C SER A 73 -6.21 -1.85 -2.51
N ILE A 74 -6.41 -2.88 -1.68
CA ILE A 74 -7.22 -2.79 -0.46
C ILE A 74 -6.60 -1.75 0.47
N PHE A 75 -5.29 -1.85 0.63
CA PHE A 75 -4.51 -0.97 1.49
C PHE A 75 -3.14 -0.76 0.90
N PHE A 76 -2.76 0.50 0.74
CA PHE A 76 -1.41 0.89 0.41
C PHE A 76 -0.93 1.90 1.44
N LEU A 77 0.29 1.72 1.93
CA LEU A 77 0.93 2.67 2.82
C LEU A 77 2.36 2.89 2.34
N GLN A 78 2.77 4.14 2.22
CA GLN A 78 4.15 4.54 2.02
C GLN A 78 4.58 5.47 3.14
N ILE A 79 5.75 5.17 3.70
CA ILE A 79 6.40 5.95 4.76
C ILE A 79 7.85 6.22 4.37
N SER A 80 8.36 7.37 4.80
CA SER A 80 9.74 7.79 4.58
C SER A 80 10.34 8.43 5.83
N ASP A 81 11.65 8.34 5.96
CA ASP A 81 12.42 9.15 6.89
C ASP A 81 12.35 10.60 6.38
N THR A 82 12.13 11.54 7.30
CA THR A 82 12.29 12.96 6.99
C THR A 82 13.76 13.27 6.65
N PRO A 83 14.07 14.40 5.97
CA PRO A 83 15.44 14.70 5.53
C PRO A 83 16.53 14.68 6.61
N PHE A 84 16.16 14.88 7.88
CA PHE A 84 17.09 14.84 9.02
C PHE A 84 17.03 13.53 9.81
N MET A 85 16.24 12.55 9.37
CA MET A 85 16.11 11.20 9.93
C MET A 85 15.65 11.13 11.41
N ASP A 86 15.22 12.25 11.99
CA ASP A 86 14.73 12.31 13.37
C ASP A 86 13.23 11.98 13.50
N ASN A 87 12.51 12.04 12.37
CA ASN A 87 11.08 11.75 12.29
C ASN A 87 10.78 10.93 11.03
N MET A 88 9.64 10.24 11.06
CA MET A 88 9.04 9.58 9.92
C MET A 88 7.89 10.43 9.38
N GLU A 89 7.73 10.47 8.06
CA GLU A 89 6.57 11.02 7.38
C GLU A 89 5.71 9.90 6.78
N LEU A 90 4.39 10.11 6.76
CA LEU A 90 3.46 9.32 5.97
C LEU A 90 3.35 9.99 4.60
N SER A 91 3.96 9.38 3.59
CA SER A 91 4.05 9.96 2.24
C SER A 91 2.76 9.71 1.46
N PHE A 92 2.17 8.51 1.59
CA PHE A 92 0.94 8.16 0.88
C PHE A 92 0.17 7.06 1.61
N VAL A 93 -1.17 7.12 1.56
CA VAL A 93 -2.04 6.06 2.07
C VAL A 93 -3.26 5.90 1.18
N VAL A 94 -3.62 4.65 0.88
CA VAL A 94 -4.84 4.26 0.17
C VAL A 94 -5.58 3.25 1.03
N ILE A 95 -6.89 3.43 1.18
CA ILE A 95 -7.77 2.51 1.90
C ILE A 95 -9.04 2.36 1.07
N ASN A 96 -9.21 1.22 0.41
CA ASN A 96 -10.33 0.95 -0.47
C ASN A 96 -11.09 -0.30 -0.07
N ASP A 97 -12.35 -0.37 -0.50
CA ASP A 97 -13.13 -1.61 -0.52
C ASP A 97 -13.29 -2.08 -1.99
N PRO A 98 -12.38 -2.92 -2.51
CA PRO A 98 -12.42 -3.36 -3.91
C PRO A 98 -13.59 -4.28 -4.25
N ARG A 99 -14.46 -4.60 -3.28
CA ARG A 99 -15.72 -5.32 -3.50
C ARG A 99 -16.84 -4.39 -4.02
N LYS A 100 -16.65 -3.08 -3.90
CA LYS A 100 -17.60 -2.07 -4.38
C LYS A 100 -17.32 -1.69 -5.83
N GLU A 101 -18.24 -0.95 -6.42
CA GLU A 101 -18.07 -0.38 -7.75
C GLU A 101 -16.80 0.50 -7.78
N ARG A 102 -15.99 0.31 -8.82
CA ARG A 102 -14.82 1.13 -9.10
C ARG A 102 -15.19 2.20 -10.13
N TYR A 103 -15.14 3.45 -9.73
CA TYR A 103 -15.30 4.60 -10.63
C TYR A 103 -13.97 4.92 -11.30
N GLN A 104 -13.96 5.01 -12.63
CA GLN A 104 -12.74 5.17 -13.43
C GLN A 104 -12.27 6.63 -13.47
N ILE A 105 -12.28 7.34 -12.34
CA ILE A 105 -11.92 8.77 -12.25
C ILE A 105 -10.45 9.03 -12.55
N ASP A 106 -9.61 8.02 -12.36
CA ASP A 106 -8.17 8.04 -12.64
C ASP A 106 -7.86 7.82 -14.13
N ARG A 107 -8.85 7.47 -14.95
CA ARG A 107 -8.70 7.17 -16.38
C ARG A 107 -9.58 8.05 -17.24
N ASP A 108 -9.05 8.57 -18.35
CA ASP A 108 -9.86 9.25 -19.36
C ASP A 108 -10.73 8.25 -20.16
N PRO A 109 -11.66 8.72 -21.01
CA PRO A 109 -12.50 7.84 -21.84
C PRO A 109 -11.72 6.91 -22.78
N GLU A 110 -10.46 7.24 -23.09
CA GLU A 110 -9.54 6.43 -23.89
C GLU A 110 -8.65 5.51 -23.03
N GLY A 111 -8.83 5.49 -21.71
CA GLY A 111 -8.11 4.65 -20.75
C GLY A 111 -6.73 5.18 -20.32
N LYS A 112 -6.38 6.42 -20.67
CA LYS A 112 -5.12 7.04 -20.27
C LYS A 112 -5.23 7.60 -18.86
N ASP A 113 -4.10 7.68 -18.19
CA ASP A 113 -4.01 8.26 -16.86
C ASP A 113 -4.39 9.75 -16.88
N THR A 114 -5.31 10.14 -15.99
CA THR A 114 -5.71 11.54 -15.79
C THR A 114 -4.66 12.34 -15.01
N LEU A 115 -3.66 11.66 -14.45
CA LEU A 115 -2.66 12.19 -13.53
C LEU A 115 -3.32 12.86 -12.33
N PHE A 116 -4.22 12.13 -11.67
CA PHE A 116 -4.99 12.62 -10.52
C PHE A 116 -5.75 13.92 -10.82
N GLY A 117 -6.34 14.01 -12.01
CA GLY A 117 -7.09 15.20 -12.43
C GLY A 117 -6.23 16.38 -12.90
N THR A 118 -4.89 16.26 -12.90
CA THR A 118 -3.99 17.38 -13.26
C THR A 118 -3.81 17.54 -14.77
N ALA A 119 -3.92 16.45 -15.55
CA ALA A 119 -3.83 16.49 -17.00
C ALA A 119 -5.21 16.51 -17.67
N LEU A 120 -6.10 15.63 -17.24
CA LEU A 120 -7.47 15.47 -17.75
C LEU A 120 -8.40 15.08 -16.60
N ARG A 121 -9.70 15.08 -16.85
CA ARG A 121 -10.73 14.69 -15.88
C ARG A 121 -11.77 13.80 -16.53
N ASN A 122 -12.24 12.78 -15.80
CA ASN A 122 -13.33 11.91 -16.23
C ASN A 122 -14.61 12.30 -15.50
N ILE A 123 -15.16 13.46 -15.89
CA ILE A 123 -16.33 14.08 -15.24
C ILE A 123 -17.53 13.11 -15.11
N PRO A 124 -17.88 12.28 -16.12
CA PRO A 124 -18.99 11.34 -15.96
C PRO A 124 -18.80 10.33 -14.82
N GLU A 125 -17.58 9.83 -14.61
CA GLU A 125 -17.29 8.90 -13.51
C GLU A 125 -17.14 9.63 -12.17
N GLU A 126 -16.67 10.88 -12.18
CA GLU A 126 -16.64 11.72 -10.98
C GLU A 126 -18.05 12.04 -10.44
N GLU A 127 -19.03 12.23 -11.31
CA GLU A 127 -20.43 12.47 -10.92
C GLU A 127 -21.15 11.22 -10.39
N ARG A 128 -20.64 10.02 -10.70
CA ARG A 128 -21.19 8.74 -10.24
C ARG A 128 -20.65 8.27 -8.89
N ALA A 129 -19.44 8.71 -8.52
CA ALA A 129 -18.71 8.29 -7.33
C ALA A 129 -19.28 8.88 -6.03
#